data_AF-A0A2V8UDL0-F1
#
_entry.id   AF-A0A2V8UDL0-F1
#
_cell.length_a   1.000
_cell.length_b   1.000
_cell.length_c   1.000
_cell.angle_alpha   90.00
_cell.angle_beta   90.00
_cell.angle_gamma   90.00
#
_symmetry.space_group_name_H-M   'P 1'
#
loop_
_entity.id
_entity.type
_entity.pdbx_description
1 polymer ?
#
loop_
_entity_poly.entity_id
_entity_poly.type
_entity_poly.pdbx_seq_one_letter_code
_entity_poly.pdbx_strand_id
1 'polypeptide(L)'
;MLSQHFANTKKHELIGNFKNAGAKWSSSPEQVNDHDFRSLASGKGIPYGIYDPQANRGVVFVGVSHDTSTCAVSSIRSWWCWEGRHHYAHANKLLILADAGGSNSVTNGVWKEQLQSRLCDPLGLSVTVCHYPTGTSKWNPIEHRLFSQISKNWAGEPLRTYETMLNFIRTTTTKTGLRVKAYLDRRDYPKGLKVSEDCLSSHHLSRPSAPLELHRGSQNVKLFLVQYNT
;
A
#
# COMPACT_ATOMS: atom_id res chain seq x y z
N MET A 1 31.28 -13.86 -3.49
CA MET A 1 30.99 -12.85 -4.53
C MET A 1 29.47 -12.66 -4.54
N LEU A 2 28.96 -11.65 -3.82
CA LEU A 2 27.53 -11.40 -3.61
C LEU A 2 26.98 -10.59 -4.80
N SER A 3 26.30 -11.23 -5.76
CA SER A 3 25.43 -10.50 -6.69
C SER A 3 24.04 -10.36 -6.08
N GLN A 4 23.83 -9.28 -5.32
CA GLN A 4 22.48 -8.78 -5.12
C GLN A 4 22.00 -8.17 -6.44
N HIS A 5 21.30 -8.98 -7.24
CA HIS A 5 20.49 -8.43 -8.32
C HIS A 5 19.29 -7.70 -7.70
N PHE A 6 19.41 -6.38 -7.57
CA PHE A 6 18.27 -5.49 -7.37
C PHE A 6 17.42 -5.46 -8.65
N ALA A 7 16.56 -6.47 -8.83
CA ALA A 7 15.39 -6.35 -9.68
C ALA A 7 14.23 -5.87 -8.80
N ASN A 8 13.91 -4.58 -8.91
CA ASN A 8 12.75 -3.98 -8.27
C ASN A 8 11.47 -4.59 -8.87
N THR A 9 10.94 -5.59 -8.17
CA THR A 9 9.58 -6.12 -8.36
C THR A 9 8.95 -6.12 -6.98
N LYS A 10 7.91 -5.30 -6.79
CA LYS A 10 7.06 -5.25 -5.59
C LYS A 10 6.90 -6.66 -5.02
N LYS A 11 7.42 -6.90 -3.81
CA LYS A 11 7.48 -8.25 -3.25
C LYS A 11 6.09 -8.71 -2.84
N HIS A 12 5.63 -9.82 -3.44
CA HIS A 12 4.50 -10.57 -2.91
C HIS A 12 5.01 -11.50 -1.82
N GLU A 13 4.33 -11.52 -0.66
CA GLU A 13 4.67 -12.46 0.40
C GLU A 13 3.98 -13.79 0.14
N LEU A 14 4.74 -14.90 0.15
CA LEU A 14 4.14 -16.23 0.05
C LEU A 14 3.55 -16.62 1.41
N ILE A 15 2.33 -17.13 1.38
CA ILE A 15 1.71 -17.71 2.56
C ILE A 15 2.07 -19.19 2.60
N GLY A 16 2.82 -19.61 3.61
CA GLY A 16 3.31 -20.96 3.75
C GLY A 16 4.49 -21.08 4.70
N ASN A 17 5.07 -22.27 4.79
CA ASN A 17 6.17 -22.57 5.69
C ASN A 17 7.53 -22.16 5.09
N PHE A 18 7.69 -20.87 4.77
CA PHE A 18 8.88 -20.33 4.10
C PHE A 18 9.81 -19.60 5.07
N LYS A 19 11.10 -19.63 4.76
CA LYS A 19 12.12 -18.91 5.52
C LYS A 19 11.99 -17.40 5.31
N ASN A 20 11.68 -16.69 6.38
CA ASN A 20 11.83 -15.23 6.41
C ASN A 20 13.20 -14.83 6.98
N ALA A 21 13.80 -13.80 6.38
CA ALA A 21 15.07 -13.27 6.86
C ALA A 21 14.95 -12.72 8.29
N GLY A 22 16.03 -12.86 9.07
CA GLY A 22 16.07 -12.47 10.47
C GLY A 22 16.19 -13.66 11.41
N ALA A 23 16.00 -13.40 12.69
CA ALA A 23 16.10 -14.40 13.75
C ALA A 23 15.02 -14.16 14.80
N LYS A 24 14.47 -15.26 15.30
CA LYS A 24 13.50 -15.31 16.40
C LYS A 24 14.13 -16.08 17.56
N TRP A 25 13.85 -15.64 18.78
CA TRP A 25 14.17 -16.44 19.96
C TRP A 25 13.20 -17.62 20.07
N SER A 26 13.75 -18.84 20.10
CA SER A 26 12.98 -20.08 20.24
C SER A 26 13.79 -21.10 21.03
N SER A 27 13.13 -21.91 21.85
CA SER A 27 13.76 -23.02 22.57
C SER A 27 14.16 -24.19 21.65
N SER A 28 13.58 -24.26 20.46
CA SER A 28 13.87 -25.29 19.45
C SER A 28 13.92 -24.69 18.04
N PRO A 29 14.79 -25.20 17.15
CA PRO A 29 14.81 -24.77 15.77
C PRO A 29 13.50 -25.14 15.07
N GLU A 30 13.01 -24.23 14.25
CA GLU A 30 11.80 -24.43 13.46
C GLU A 30 12.18 -24.81 12.03
N GLN A 31 11.61 -25.91 11.52
CA GLN A 31 11.86 -26.34 10.14
C GLN A 31 11.02 -25.51 9.17
N VAL A 32 11.70 -24.88 8.21
CA VAL A 32 11.12 -24.05 7.17
C VAL A 32 11.71 -24.41 5.81
N ASN A 33 10.95 -24.17 4.75
CA ASN A 33 11.46 -24.26 3.39
C ASN A 33 12.44 -23.11 3.16
N ASP A 34 13.67 -23.44 2.78
CA ASP A 34 14.70 -22.47 2.39
C ASP A 34 14.43 -21.84 1.02
N HIS A 35 13.70 -22.55 0.18
CA HIS A 35 13.27 -22.11 -1.14
C HIS A 35 11.79 -21.71 -1.19
N ASP A 36 11.55 -20.52 -1.74
CA ASP A 36 10.22 -19.91 -1.88
C ASP A 36 9.48 -20.40 -3.14
N PHE A 37 9.29 -21.72 -3.26
CA PHE A 37 8.54 -22.28 -4.39
C PHE A 37 7.04 -22.03 -4.25
N ARG A 38 6.46 -21.35 -5.26
CA ARG A 38 5.03 -21.02 -5.26
C ARG A 38 4.10 -22.24 -5.19
N SER A 39 4.52 -23.41 -5.68
CA SER A 39 3.76 -24.66 -5.58
C SER A 39 3.60 -25.17 -4.15
N LEU A 40 4.49 -24.78 -3.23
CA LEU A 40 4.44 -25.12 -1.81
C LEU A 40 3.67 -24.07 -0.98
N ALA A 41 3.25 -22.97 -1.61
CA ALA A 41 2.53 -21.90 -0.94
C ALA A 41 1.04 -22.19 -0.92
N SER A 42 0.38 -21.96 0.22
CA SER A 42 -1.08 -21.98 0.33
C SER A 42 -1.72 -20.76 -0.32
N GLY A 43 -0.93 -19.72 -0.61
CA GLY A 43 -1.38 -18.53 -1.30
C GLY A 43 -0.30 -17.47 -1.37
N LYS A 44 -0.68 -16.27 -1.81
CA LYS A 44 0.14 -15.07 -1.75
C LYS A 44 -0.61 -13.96 -1.04
N GLY A 45 0.13 -13.11 -0.33
CA GLY A 45 -0.31 -11.85 0.25
C GLY A 45 0.34 -10.69 -0.47
N ILE A 46 -0.47 -9.73 -0.89
CA ILE A 46 -0.04 -8.50 -1.57
C ILE A 46 -0.38 -7.32 -0.64
N PRO A 47 0.54 -6.92 0.24
CA PRO A 47 0.30 -5.82 1.16
C PRO A 47 0.33 -4.46 0.45
N TYR A 48 -0.79 -3.75 0.49
CA TYR A 48 -0.93 -2.36 0.08
C TYR A 48 -1.03 -1.46 1.32
N GLY A 49 -0.05 -0.61 1.52
CA GLY A 49 0.07 0.28 2.67
C GLY A 49 -0.45 1.67 2.37
N ILE A 50 -1.19 2.22 3.32
CA ILE A 50 -1.57 3.62 3.41
C ILE A 50 -1.02 4.15 4.72
N TYR A 51 -0.21 5.19 4.66
CA TYR A 51 0.46 5.74 5.84
C TYR A 51 0.17 7.23 5.99
N ASP A 52 -0.26 7.60 7.19
CA ASP A 52 -0.49 8.97 7.62
C ASP A 52 0.69 9.45 8.46
N PRO A 53 1.56 10.33 7.92
CA PRO A 53 2.72 10.81 8.64
C PRO A 53 2.39 11.72 9.83
N GLN A 54 1.25 12.41 9.80
CA GLN A 54 0.83 13.34 10.85
C GLN A 54 0.30 12.57 12.06
N ALA A 55 -0.55 11.58 11.82
CA ALA A 55 -1.10 10.74 12.89
C ALA A 55 -0.15 9.60 13.32
N ASN A 56 0.92 9.35 12.56
CA ASN A 56 1.81 8.20 12.73
C ASN A 56 1.04 6.87 12.72
N ARG A 57 0.11 6.73 11.77
CA ARG A 57 -0.79 5.57 11.64
C ARG A 57 -0.67 4.93 10.25
N GLY A 58 -0.58 3.61 10.23
CA GLY A 58 -0.60 2.81 9.02
C GLY A 58 -1.88 1.98 8.91
N VAL A 59 -2.36 1.78 7.69
CA VAL A 59 -3.35 0.76 7.37
C VAL A 59 -2.82 -0.06 6.21
N VAL A 60 -2.86 -1.38 6.34
CA VAL A 60 -2.40 -2.30 5.31
C VAL A 60 -3.56 -3.19 4.87
N PHE A 61 -3.82 -3.21 3.56
CA PHE A 61 -4.72 -4.17 2.94
C PHE A 61 -3.91 -5.28 2.31
N VAL A 62 -4.12 -6.52 2.75
CA VAL A 62 -3.44 -7.69 2.19
C VAL A 62 -4.34 -8.30 1.12
N GLY A 63 -4.06 -8.00 -0.14
CA GLY A 63 -4.76 -8.57 -1.29
C GLY A 63 -4.31 -10.00 -1.61
N VAL A 64 -5.24 -10.85 -2.06
CA VAL A 64 -4.92 -12.24 -2.46
C VAL A 64 -4.96 -12.47 -3.98
N SER A 65 -5.56 -11.54 -4.74
CA SER A 65 -5.70 -11.63 -6.20
C SER A 65 -4.52 -10.97 -6.94
N HIS A 66 -4.70 -9.78 -7.52
CA HIS A 66 -3.70 -9.11 -8.35
C HIS A 66 -3.43 -7.68 -7.88
N ASP A 67 -2.18 -7.24 -7.98
CA ASP A 67 -1.82 -5.82 -7.89
C ASP A 67 -2.31 -5.13 -9.18
N THR A 68 -3.46 -4.45 -9.08
CA THR A 68 -4.06 -3.65 -10.15
C THR A 68 -4.42 -2.26 -9.64
N SER A 69 -4.65 -1.32 -10.55
CA SER A 69 -5.15 0.02 -10.22
C SER A 69 -6.46 -0.03 -9.43
N THR A 70 -7.36 -0.95 -9.80
CA THR A 70 -8.62 -1.18 -9.09
C THR A 70 -8.38 -1.63 -7.66
N CYS A 71 -7.41 -2.53 -7.42
CA CYS A 71 -7.03 -2.97 -6.08
C CYS A 71 -6.51 -1.80 -5.22
N ALA A 72 -5.64 -0.97 -5.80
CA ALA A 72 -5.08 0.19 -5.12
C ALA A 72 -6.15 1.23 -4.76
N VAL A 73 -7.00 1.64 -5.71
CA VAL A 73 -8.09 2.60 -5.45
C VAL A 73 -9.11 2.04 -4.46
N SER A 74 -9.44 0.75 -4.57
CA SER A 74 -10.33 0.05 -3.64
C SER A 74 -9.79 0.09 -2.21
N SER A 75 -8.47 -0.06 -2.03
CA SER A 75 -7.80 0.06 -0.74
C SER A 75 -7.88 1.48 -0.18
N ILE A 76 -7.62 2.51 -1.01
CA ILE A 76 -7.74 3.93 -0.61
C ILE A 76 -9.17 4.27 -0.19
N ARG A 77 -10.17 3.86 -1.00
CA ARG A 77 -11.59 4.03 -0.67
C ARG A 77 -11.94 3.37 0.65
N SER A 78 -11.50 2.13 0.85
CA SER A 78 -11.79 1.36 2.08
C SER A 78 -11.18 2.06 3.31
N TRP A 79 -9.93 2.53 3.20
CA TRP A 79 -9.29 3.33 4.25
C TRP A 79 -10.07 4.61 4.56
N TRP A 80 -10.48 5.37 3.56
CA TRP A 80 -11.23 6.60 3.79
C TRP A 80 -12.56 6.31 4.51
N CYS A 81 -13.31 5.31 4.06
CA CYS A 81 -14.59 4.96 4.64
C CYS A 81 -14.48 4.42 6.08
N TRP A 82 -13.44 3.64 6.39
CA TRP A 82 -13.31 2.97 7.69
C TRP A 82 -12.57 3.83 8.72
N GLU A 83 -11.57 4.60 8.29
CA GLU A 83 -10.71 5.36 9.19
C GLU A 83 -10.72 6.84 8.82
N GLY A 84 -10.38 7.18 7.57
CA GLY A 84 -10.07 8.55 7.16
C GLY A 84 -11.17 9.55 7.48
N ARG A 85 -12.43 9.25 7.10
CA ARG A 85 -13.57 10.14 7.34
C ARG A 85 -13.89 10.34 8.82
N HIS A 86 -13.55 9.39 9.69
CA HIS A 86 -13.82 9.50 11.12
C HIS A 86 -12.75 10.36 11.81
N HIS A 87 -11.49 10.24 11.39
CA HIS A 87 -10.39 11.09 11.91
C HIS A 87 -10.40 12.48 11.28
N TYR A 88 -10.96 12.63 10.07
CA TYR A 88 -10.92 13.84 9.26
C TYR A 88 -12.30 14.23 8.71
N ALA A 89 -13.28 14.36 9.60
CA ALA A 89 -14.69 14.58 9.25
C ALA A 89 -14.96 15.82 8.36
N HIS A 90 -14.12 16.84 8.43
CA HIS A 90 -14.26 18.07 7.64
C HIS A 90 -13.43 18.09 6.36
N ALA A 91 -12.58 17.08 6.12
CA ALA A 91 -11.72 17.08 4.94
C ALA A 91 -12.48 16.59 3.71
N ASN A 92 -12.54 17.46 2.69
CA ASN A 92 -13.07 17.15 1.37
C ASN A 92 -11.99 17.10 0.29
N LYS A 93 -10.73 17.36 0.65
CA LYS A 93 -9.57 17.28 -0.25
C LYS A 93 -8.55 16.26 0.28
N LEU A 94 -8.08 15.39 -0.59
CA LEU A 94 -7.04 14.41 -0.29
C LEU A 94 -5.80 14.67 -1.14
N LEU A 95 -4.64 14.59 -0.52
CA LEU A 95 -3.35 14.59 -1.19
C LEU A 95 -2.69 13.21 -1.02
N ILE A 96 -2.49 12.54 -2.15
CA ILE A 96 -1.90 11.21 -2.23
C ILE A 96 -0.48 11.35 -2.76
N LEU A 97 0.51 10.93 -1.97
CA LEU A 97 1.88 10.78 -2.46
C LEU A 97 2.11 9.32 -2.81
N ALA A 98 2.24 9.04 -4.11
CA ALA A 98 2.31 7.69 -4.65
C ALA A 98 3.66 7.42 -5.32
N ASP A 99 4.06 6.15 -5.35
CA ASP A 99 5.11 5.68 -6.25
C ASP A 99 4.61 5.74 -7.71
N ALA A 100 5.49 6.12 -8.64
CA ALA A 100 5.13 6.22 -10.07
C ALA A 100 5.02 4.86 -10.79
N GLY A 101 4.99 3.74 -10.05
CA GLY A 101 5.13 2.39 -10.59
C GLY A 101 3.84 1.56 -10.65
N GLY A 102 3.69 0.75 -11.70
CA GLY A 102 2.66 -0.29 -11.80
C GLY A 102 1.22 0.24 -11.74
N SER A 103 0.44 -0.28 -10.78
CA SER A 103 -0.98 0.05 -10.55
C SER A 103 -1.27 1.53 -10.31
N ASN A 104 -0.32 2.28 -9.75
CA ASN A 104 -0.49 3.69 -9.39
C ASN A 104 0.12 4.64 -10.43
N SER A 105 0.58 4.11 -11.57
CA SER A 105 1.32 4.88 -12.56
C SER A 105 0.54 6.11 -13.06
N VAL A 106 1.25 7.23 -13.22
CA VAL A 106 0.73 8.48 -13.79
C VAL A 106 0.21 8.32 -15.22
N THR A 107 0.73 7.34 -15.97
CA THR A 107 0.30 7.05 -17.35
C THR A 107 -0.87 6.06 -17.43
N ASN A 108 -1.26 5.45 -16.31
CA ASN A 108 -2.30 4.44 -16.31
C ASN A 108 -3.70 5.10 -16.31
N GLY A 109 -4.44 4.92 -17.40
CA GLY A 109 -5.81 5.43 -17.53
C GLY A 109 -6.79 4.82 -16.51
N VAL A 110 -6.66 3.51 -16.22
CA VAL A 110 -7.50 2.82 -15.23
C VAL A 110 -7.32 3.43 -13.84
N TRP A 111 -6.09 3.83 -13.49
CA TRP A 111 -5.83 4.50 -12.22
C TRP A 111 -6.61 5.81 -12.08
N LYS A 112 -6.59 6.66 -13.11
CA LYS A 112 -7.29 7.95 -13.11
C LYS A 112 -8.80 7.77 -13.09
N GLU A 113 -9.32 6.90 -13.95
CA GLU A 113 -10.75 6.63 -14.03
C GLU A 113 -11.27 6.06 -12.71
N GLN A 114 -10.59 5.08 -12.12
CA GLN A 114 -11.02 4.49 -10.85
C GLN A 114 -10.96 5.52 -9.71
N LEU A 115 -9.93 6.38 -9.66
CA LEU A 115 -9.90 7.47 -8.68
C LEU A 115 -11.11 8.38 -8.85
N GLN A 116 -11.47 8.75 -10.07
CA GLN A 116 -12.65 9.59 -10.31
C GLN A 116 -13.95 8.86 -9.91
N SER A 117 -14.23 7.71 -10.54
CA SER A 117 -15.53 7.04 -10.47
C SER A 117 -15.77 6.29 -9.16
N ARG A 118 -14.72 5.83 -8.48
CA ARG A 118 -14.85 5.05 -7.24
C ARG A 118 -14.53 5.83 -5.98
N LEU A 119 -13.74 6.90 -6.07
CA LEU A 119 -13.29 7.67 -4.91
C LEU A 119 -13.83 9.09 -4.92
N CYS A 120 -13.61 9.88 -5.98
CA CYS A 120 -14.02 11.28 -6.04
C CYS A 120 -15.55 11.43 -6.12
N ASP A 121 -16.19 10.88 -7.16
CA ASP A 121 -17.61 11.10 -7.44
C ASP A 121 -18.51 10.57 -6.32
N PRO A 122 -18.32 9.32 -5.82
CA PRO A 122 -19.24 8.77 -4.83
C PRO A 122 -19.07 9.36 -3.42
N LEU A 123 -17.92 9.95 -3.12
CA LEU A 123 -17.58 10.45 -1.78
C LEU A 123 -17.48 11.96 -1.71
N GLY A 124 -17.68 12.67 -2.83
CA GLY A 124 -17.55 14.13 -2.90
C GLY A 124 -16.14 14.63 -2.59
N LEU A 125 -15.12 13.83 -2.89
CA LEU A 125 -13.72 14.15 -2.59
C LEU A 125 -13.02 14.76 -3.78
N SER A 126 -12.20 15.78 -3.53
CA SER A 126 -11.21 16.26 -4.50
C SER A 126 -9.85 15.65 -4.20
N VAL A 127 -9.33 14.84 -5.12
CA VAL A 127 -8.06 14.13 -4.91
C VAL A 127 -6.97 14.75 -5.76
N THR A 128 -5.86 15.11 -5.12
CA THR A 128 -4.61 15.46 -5.77
C THR A 128 -3.63 14.31 -5.59
N VAL A 129 -3.01 13.85 -6.68
CA VAL A 129 -1.99 12.80 -6.63
C VAL A 129 -0.66 13.42 -7.06
N CYS A 130 0.37 13.27 -6.23
CA CYS A 130 1.74 13.60 -6.59
C CYS A 130 2.57 12.32 -6.60
N HIS A 131 3.33 12.14 -7.68
CA HIS A 131 4.21 10.99 -7.82
C HIS A 131 5.64 11.35 -7.48
N TYR A 132 6.31 10.47 -6.74
CA TYR A 132 7.75 10.57 -6.58
C TYR A 132 8.47 10.35 -7.93
N PRO A 133 9.58 11.06 -8.21
CA PRO A 133 10.38 10.83 -9.41
C PRO A 133 10.83 9.36 -9.55
N THR A 134 11.07 8.91 -10.77
CA THR A 134 11.53 7.53 -11.01
C THR A 134 12.84 7.24 -10.26
N GLY A 135 12.98 6.03 -9.73
CA GLY A 135 14.15 5.63 -8.94
C GLY A 135 14.22 6.20 -7.51
N THR A 136 13.23 6.99 -7.07
CA THR A 136 13.22 7.61 -5.74
C THR A 136 12.28 6.93 -4.74
N SER A 137 11.74 5.74 -5.03
CA SER A 137 10.86 4.99 -4.11
C SER A 137 11.53 4.68 -2.76
N LYS A 138 12.87 4.52 -2.74
CA LYS A 138 13.67 4.42 -1.52
C LYS A 138 13.46 5.62 -0.58
N TRP A 139 13.11 6.78 -1.09
CA TRP A 139 12.91 7.99 -0.28
C TRP A 139 11.47 8.16 0.19
N ASN A 140 10.55 7.29 -0.22
CA ASN A 140 9.17 7.34 0.26
C ASN A 140 9.14 6.98 1.76
N PRO A 141 8.69 7.87 2.65
CA PRO A 141 8.73 7.60 4.08
C PRO A 141 7.95 6.37 4.52
N ILE A 142 6.95 5.91 3.74
CA ILE A 142 6.18 4.70 4.05
C ILE A 142 7.06 3.44 4.13
N GLU A 143 8.11 3.36 3.29
CA GLU A 143 9.04 2.23 3.30
C GLU A 143 9.79 2.13 4.63
N HIS A 144 10.31 3.26 5.13
CA HIS A 144 11.12 3.28 6.35
C HIS A 144 10.30 3.36 7.63
N ARG A 145 9.12 4.00 7.57
CA ARG A 145 8.28 4.27 8.75
C ARG A 145 7.20 3.22 8.98
N LEU A 146 6.71 2.56 7.93
CA LEU A 146 5.68 1.53 8.03
C LEU A 146 6.26 0.15 7.70
N PHE A 147 6.64 -0.09 6.45
CA PHE A 147 7.00 -1.43 5.98
C PHE A 147 8.26 -1.98 6.64
N SER A 148 9.30 -1.18 6.84
CA SER A 148 10.50 -1.60 7.58
C SER A 148 10.18 -2.06 9.00
N GLN A 149 9.21 -1.44 9.67
CA GLN A 149 8.81 -1.82 11.03
C GLN A 149 8.01 -3.13 11.03
N ILE A 150 7.14 -3.31 10.04
CA ILE A 150 6.41 -4.56 9.85
C ILE A 150 7.38 -5.71 9.57
N SER A 151 8.35 -5.50 8.66
CA SER A 151 9.37 -6.48 8.32
C SER A 151 10.24 -6.89 9.52
N LYS A 152 10.54 -5.95 10.43
CA LYS A 152 11.23 -6.25 11.68
C LYS A 152 10.37 -7.09 12.63
N ASN A 153 9.06 -6.87 12.65
CA ASN A 153 8.16 -7.52 13.60
C ASN A 153 7.99 -9.03 13.31
N TRP A 154 7.96 -9.43 12.03
CA TRP A 154 7.89 -10.85 11.65
C TRP A 154 9.24 -11.44 11.22
N ALA A 155 10.36 -10.81 11.61
CA ALA A 155 11.68 -11.26 11.21
C ALA A 155 11.96 -12.67 11.74
N GLY A 156 12.37 -13.59 10.86
CA GLY A 156 12.57 -15.00 11.22
C GLY A 156 11.29 -15.81 11.47
N GLU A 157 10.10 -15.25 11.24
CA GLU A 157 8.82 -15.93 11.46
C GLU A 157 8.19 -16.37 10.12
N PRO A 158 7.87 -17.65 9.92
CA PRO A 158 7.20 -18.11 8.70
C PRO A 158 5.73 -17.64 8.66
N LEU A 159 5.32 -17.01 7.55
CA LEU A 159 3.96 -16.52 7.35
C LEU A 159 3.02 -17.63 6.87
N ARG A 160 2.77 -18.63 7.72
CA ARG A 160 2.03 -19.85 7.36
C ARG A 160 0.57 -19.61 6.98
N THR A 161 -0.03 -18.58 7.56
CA THR A 161 -1.44 -18.25 7.32
C THR A 161 -1.60 -16.75 7.09
N TYR A 162 -2.68 -16.37 6.40
CA TYR A 162 -3.07 -14.97 6.30
C TYR A 162 -3.26 -14.33 7.67
N GLU A 163 -3.81 -15.05 8.65
CA GLU A 163 -4.03 -14.51 9.99
C GLU A 163 -2.69 -14.26 10.70
N THR A 164 -1.69 -15.12 10.53
CA THR A 164 -0.34 -14.89 11.04
C THR A 164 0.24 -13.59 10.47
N MET A 165 0.16 -13.39 9.15
CA MET A 165 0.62 -12.16 8.50
C MET A 165 -0.13 -10.92 9.02
N LEU A 166 -1.46 -10.98 9.08
CA LEU A 166 -2.28 -9.86 9.58
C LEU A 166 -1.98 -9.55 11.04
N ASN A 167 -1.78 -10.58 11.87
CA ASN A 167 -1.44 -10.42 13.28
C ASN A 167 -0.11 -9.68 13.46
N PHE A 168 0.94 -10.07 12.73
CA PHE A 168 2.22 -9.36 12.77
C PHE A 168 2.10 -7.92 12.27
N ILE A 169 1.29 -7.66 11.24
CA ILE A 169 1.05 -6.27 10.82
C ILE A 169 0.37 -5.49 11.94
N ARG A 170 -0.71 -6.03 12.53
CA ARG A 170 -1.51 -5.35 13.58
C ARG A 170 -0.72 -5.11 14.87
N THR A 171 0.19 -6.02 15.24
CA THR A 171 1.02 -5.89 16.45
C THR A 171 2.26 -5.04 16.23
N THR A 172 2.52 -4.59 15.00
CA THR A 172 3.65 -3.70 14.70
C THR A 172 3.45 -2.37 15.42
N THR A 173 4.35 -2.08 16.35
CA THR A 173 4.39 -0.82 17.10
C THR A 173 5.82 -0.32 17.20
N THR A 174 6.01 0.98 17.41
CA THR A 174 7.33 1.60 17.60
C THR A 174 7.36 2.42 18.87
N LYS A 175 8.56 2.72 19.38
CA LYS A 175 8.74 3.67 20.50
C LYS A 175 8.18 5.07 20.19
N THR A 176 8.12 5.44 18.90
CA THR A 176 7.54 6.69 18.43
C THR A 176 6.01 6.66 18.30
N GLY A 177 5.37 5.54 18.68
CA GLY A 177 3.91 5.42 18.75
C GLY A 177 3.24 5.01 17.44
N LEU A 178 3.94 4.37 16.51
CA LEU A 178 3.33 3.84 15.29
C LEU A 178 2.21 2.86 15.65
N ARG A 179 1.03 3.05 15.05
CA ARG A 179 -0.09 2.09 15.14
C ARG A 179 -0.47 1.62 13.75
N VAL A 180 -0.62 0.31 13.58
CA VAL A 180 -0.93 -0.28 12.29
C VAL A 180 -2.20 -1.11 12.37
N LYS A 181 -3.13 -0.92 11.43
CA LYS A 181 -4.28 -1.81 11.22
C LYS A 181 -4.06 -2.65 9.96
N ALA A 182 -4.60 -3.86 9.95
CA ALA A 182 -4.48 -4.76 8.81
C ALA A 182 -5.81 -5.44 8.48
N TYR A 183 -6.11 -5.50 7.18
CA TYR A 183 -7.33 -6.11 6.65
C TYR A 183 -7.01 -7.06 5.51
N LEU A 184 -7.70 -8.19 5.45
CA LEU A 184 -7.59 -9.12 4.32
C LEU A 184 -8.55 -8.68 3.21
N ASP A 185 -8.04 -8.52 1.99
CA ASP A 185 -8.85 -8.26 0.81
C ASP A 185 -8.93 -9.50 -0.07
N ARG A 186 -10.10 -10.14 -0.04
CA ARG A 186 -10.42 -11.33 -0.84
C ARG A 186 -11.10 -11.01 -2.17
N ARG A 187 -11.33 -9.73 -2.48
CA ARG A 187 -11.94 -9.33 -3.76
C ARG A 187 -11.04 -9.76 -4.91
N ASP A 188 -11.69 -10.15 -6.01
CA ASP A 188 -10.98 -10.45 -7.24
C ASP A 188 -10.78 -9.18 -8.06
N TYR A 189 -9.57 -9.01 -8.58
CA TYR A 189 -9.17 -7.84 -9.36
C TYR A 189 -8.56 -8.31 -10.68
N PRO A 190 -9.37 -8.51 -11.73
CA PRO A 190 -8.88 -9.00 -13.00
C PRO A 190 -7.85 -8.04 -13.62
N LYS A 191 -6.86 -8.61 -14.30
CA LYS A 191 -5.88 -7.85 -15.09
C LYS A 191 -6.46 -7.45 -16.44
N GLY A 192 -5.83 -6.48 -17.08
CA GLY A 192 -6.12 -6.13 -18.47
C GLY A 192 -7.35 -5.25 -18.68
N LEU A 193 -7.88 -4.64 -17.60
CA LEU A 193 -8.86 -3.57 -17.72
C LEU A 193 -8.26 -2.44 -18.58
N LYS A 194 -9.05 -1.98 -19.56
CA LYS A 194 -8.72 -0.86 -20.44
C LYS A 194 -9.81 0.19 -20.30
N VAL A 195 -9.40 1.44 -20.29
CA VAL A 195 -10.31 2.59 -20.31
C VAL A 195 -10.26 3.20 -21.70
N SER A 196 -11.42 3.56 -22.26
CA SER A 196 -11.49 4.27 -23.53
C SER A 196 -10.98 5.71 -23.36
N GLU A 197 -10.43 6.29 -24.43
CA GLU A 197 -9.97 7.68 -24.42
C GLU A 197 -11.12 8.67 -24.15
N ASP A 198 -12.33 8.38 -24.66
CA ASP A 198 -13.55 9.17 -24.41
C ASP A 198 -13.93 9.21 -22.92
N CYS A 199 -13.71 8.11 -22.20
CA CYS A 199 -13.96 8.07 -20.76
C CYS A 199 -12.94 8.97 -20.03
N LEU A 200 -11.67 8.93 -20.43
CA LEU A 200 -10.63 9.75 -19.83
C LEU A 200 -10.80 11.25 -20.10
N SER A 201 -11.26 11.63 -21.29
CA SER A 201 -11.50 13.03 -21.66
C SER A 201 -12.68 13.66 -20.91
N SER A 202 -13.65 12.85 -20.49
CA SER A 202 -14.79 13.29 -19.68
C SER A 202 -14.42 13.64 -18.23
N HIS A 203 -13.23 13.26 -17.76
CA HIS A 203 -12.82 13.52 -16.38
C HIS A 203 -12.26 14.94 -16.19
N HIS A 204 -12.57 15.54 -15.05
CA HIS A 204 -12.06 16.86 -14.64
C HIS A 204 -10.60 16.79 -14.13
N LEU A 205 -9.69 16.30 -14.98
CA LEU A 205 -8.27 16.14 -14.66
C LEU A 205 -7.51 17.43 -14.97
N SER A 206 -7.16 18.19 -13.93
CA SER A 206 -6.24 19.33 -14.06
C SER A 206 -4.81 18.95 -13.68
N ARG A 207 -3.81 19.35 -14.47
CA ARG A 207 -2.43 19.40 -13.99
C ARG A 207 -2.28 20.61 -13.07
N PRO A 208 -1.67 20.47 -11.88
CA PRO A 208 -1.43 21.63 -11.02
C PRO A 208 -0.51 22.62 -11.73
N SER A 209 -0.93 23.89 -11.79
CA SER A 209 -0.23 24.99 -12.44
C SER A 209 0.92 25.57 -11.61
N ALA A 210 1.05 25.16 -10.35
CA ALA A 210 2.08 25.58 -9.40
C ALA A 210 2.45 24.42 -8.45
N PRO A 211 3.63 24.43 -7.79
CA PRO A 211 3.94 23.48 -6.73
C PRO A 211 2.90 23.57 -5.62
N LEU A 212 2.36 22.42 -5.18
CA LEU A 212 1.41 22.40 -4.07
C LEU A 212 2.09 22.89 -2.79
N GLU A 213 1.65 24.04 -2.28
CA GLU A 213 2.05 24.50 -0.96
C GLU A 213 1.33 23.66 0.11
N LEU A 214 2.11 22.83 0.80
CA LEU A 214 1.67 22.04 1.94
C LEU A 214 1.50 22.93 3.18
N HIS A 215 0.41 23.69 3.27
CA HIS A 215 0.12 24.42 4.50
C HIS A 215 -0.17 23.42 5.64
N ARG A 216 0.67 23.43 6.68
CA ARG A 216 0.53 22.60 7.90
C ARG A 216 -0.80 22.79 8.67
N GLY A 217 -1.71 23.65 8.20
CA GLY A 217 -2.95 24.03 8.90
C GLY A 217 -4.22 24.06 8.06
N SER A 218 -4.22 23.66 6.79
CA SER A 218 -5.49 23.58 6.03
C SER A 218 -6.31 22.39 6.52
N GLN A 219 -7.34 22.66 7.34
CA GLN A 219 -8.26 21.65 7.90
C GLN A 219 -8.91 20.77 6.82
N ASN A 220 -8.91 21.22 5.57
CA ASN A 220 -9.61 20.61 4.45
C ASN A 220 -8.76 19.66 3.60
N VAL A 221 -7.42 19.61 3.77
CA VAL A 221 -6.51 18.77 2.96
C VAL A 221 -5.83 17.72 3.83
N LYS A 222 -5.89 16.44 3.44
CA LYS A 222 -5.20 15.35 4.16
C LYS A 222 -4.19 14.63 3.29
N LEU A 223 -2.96 14.56 3.79
CA LEU A 223 -1.81 13.93 3.13
C LEU A 223 -1.64 12.50 3.63
N PHE A 224 -1.52 11.56 2.71
CA PHE A 224 -1.08 10.20 3.01
C PHE A 224 -0.21 9.63 1.90
N LEU A 225 0.66 8.71 2.30
CA LEU A 225 1.56 7.98 1.41
C LEU A 225 0.90 6.66 1.05
N VAL A 226 0.99 6.24 -0.21
CA VAL A 226 0.51 4.93 -0.66
C VAL A 226 1.60 4.18 -1.38
N GLN A 227 1.74 2.89 -1.07
CA GLN A 227 2.75 2.03 -1.69
C GLN A 227 2.42 0.55 -1.45
N TYR A 228 2.79 -0.30 -2.41
CA TYR A 228 2.92 -1.73 -2.17
C TYR A 228 4.28 -2.03 -1.55
N ASN A 229 4.33 -2.97 -0.60
CA ASN A 229 5.61 -3.37 -0.01
C ASN A 229 6.62 -3.73 -1.12
N THR A 230 7.78 -3.08 -1.12
CA THR A 230 8.87 -3.35 -2.08
C THR A 230 9.86 -4.36 -1.55
#